data_AF-Q8TMJ6-F1
#
_entry.id   AF-Q8TMJ6-F1
#
_cell.length_a   1.000
_cell.length_b   1.000
_cell.length_c   1.000
_cell.angle_alpha   90.00
_cell.angle_beta   90.00
_cell.angle_gamma   90.00
#
_symmetry.space_group_name_H-M   'P 1'
#
loop_
_entity.id
_entity.type
_entity.pdbx_description
1 polymer ?
#
loop_
_entity_poly.entity_id
_entity_poly.type
_entity_poly.pdbx_seq_one_letter_code
_entity_poly.pdbx_strand_id
1 'polypeptide(L)'
;MRLRWIDALKGIGITLVVLAHHSLPIALDTYIFSFHMPFFFFISGFLFDFEKYAGSAAGFVKERFRSLIVPYFIFVLLTCLFYFLLDTGFQPGVTNIEFFENSALYGIYSILYALGPLVSHNPPLWFLSCLFVTELLFYGFAKKYYGEPGKLVLWLTAAGVAGYLYSVYVLFRLPWNADVALAAVVFYGAGNLFRKFTEQGAEPGSGLSFNSDSGLSTGLSTNSGSRFREKGPPG
;
A
#
# COMPACT_ATOMS: atom_id res chain seq x y z
N MET A 1 -14.32 -10.62 -2.74
CA MET A 1 -14.40 -10.36 -4.20
C MET A 1 -13.01 -9.94 -4.68
N ARG A 2 -12.42 -10.58 -5.69
CA ARG A 2 -11.15 -10.07 -6.29
C ARG A 2 -11.51 -8.96 -7.27
N LEU A 3 -11.15 -7.73 -6.92
CA LEU A 3 -11.40 -6.57 -7.76
C LEU A 3 -10.25 -6.46 -8.76
N ARG A 4 -10.51 -6.78 -10.03
CA ARG A 4 -9.50 -6.79 -11.11
C ARG A 4 -8.72 -5.47 -11.23
N TRP A 5 -9.35 -4.35 -10.90
CA TRP A 5 -8.71 -3.03 -10.90
C TRP A 5 -7.65 -2.88 -9.80
N ILE A 6 -7.82 -3.56 -8.65
CA ILE A 6 -6.84 -3.55 -7.56
C ILE A 6 -5.61 -4.35 -7.96
N ASP A 7 -5.80 -5.50 -8.59
CA ASP A 7 -4.69 -6.32 -9.09
C ASP A 7 -3.90 -5.56 -10.17
N ALA A 8 -4.58 -4.79 -11.03
CA ALA A 8 -3.95 -3.88 -11.99
C ALA A 8 -3.16 -2.75 -11.31
N LEU A 9 -3.72 -2.10 -10.29
CA LEU A 9 -3.03 -1.05 -9.53
C LEU A 9 -1.80 -1.57 -8.80
N LYS A 10 -1.87 -2.78 -8.21
CA LYS A 10 -0.71 -3.45 -7.62
C LYS A 10 0.36 -3.72 -8.67
N GLY A 11 -0.04 -4.17 -9.86
CA GLY A 11 0.86 -4.33 -11.00
C GLY A 11 1.57 -3.03 -11.36
N ILE A 12 0.83 -1.92 -11.50
CA ILE A 12 1.39 -0.59 -11.77
C ILE A 12 2.36 -0.18 -10.66
N GLY A 13 1.98 -0.38 -9.39
CA GLY A 13 2.85 -0.10 -8.25
C GLY A 13 4.17 -0.87 -8.34
N ILE A 14 4.12 -2.17 -8.66
CA ILE A 14 5.32 -3.00 -8.78
C ILE A 14 6.19 -2.52 -9.95
N THR A 15 5.59 -2.15 -11.09
CA THR A 15 6.32 -1.57 -12.22
C THR A 15 7.03 -0.27 -11.82
N LEU A 16 6.38 0.60 -11.03
CA LEU A 16 6.98 1.83 -10.53
C LEU A 16 8.19 1.57 -9.61
N VAL A 17 8.15 0.54 -8.77
CA VAL A 17 9.31 0.14 -7.94
C VAL A 17 10.49 -0.27 -8.80
N VAL A 18 10.23 -1.09 -9.83
CA VAL A 18 11.30 -1.53 -10.75
C VAL A 18 11.90 -0.33 -11.50
N LEU A 19 11.06 0.61 -11.95
CA LEU A 19 11.51 1.84 -12.60
C LEU A 19 12.32 2.75 -11.67
N ALA A 20 11.94 2.87 -10.40
CA ALA A 20 12.65 3.67 -9.39
C ALA A 20 14.07 3.15 -9.09
N HIS A 21 14.32 1.86 -9.35
CA HIS A 21 15.65 1.26 -9.19
C HIS A 21 16.49 1.28 -10.47
N HIS A 22 15.95 1.82 -11.57
CA HIS A 22 16.72 2.11 -12.77
C HIS A 22 17.31 3.52 -12.67
N SER A 23 18.54 3.72 -13.16
CA SER A 23 19.19 5.03 -13.29
C SER A 23 18.40 6.01 -14.18
N LEU A 24 17.35 6.61 -13.63
CA LEU A 24 16.52 7.62 -14.27
C LEU A 24 17.08 9.04 -14.01
N PRO A 25 16.71 10.03 -14.84
CA PRO A 25 16.96 11.42 -14.53
C PRO A 25 16.40 11.80 -13.15
N ILE A 26 17.16 12.58 -12.37
CA ILE A 26 16.87 12.95 -10.96
C ILE A 26 15.42 13.45 -10.77
N ALA A 27 14.91 14.22 -11.72
CA ALA A 27 13.53 14.72 -11.66
C ALA A 27 12.50 13.56 -11.67
N LEU A 28 12.63 12.62 -12.61
CA LEU A 28 11.72 11.48 -12.74
C LEU A 28 11.84 10.53 -11.53
N ASP A 29 13.06 10.31 -11.05
CA ASP A 29 13.33 9.50 -9.86
C ASP A 29 12.59 10.08 -8.64
N THR A 30 12.73 11.38 -8.39
CA THR A 30 12.06 12.10 -7.29
C THR A 30 10.54 11.98 -7.37
N TYR A 31 9.95 12.14 -8.57
CA TYR A 31 8.51 12.00 -8.76
C TYR A 31 8.02 10.57 -8.49
N ILE A 32 8.72 9.56 -8.99
CA ILE A 32 8.34 8.15 -8.79
C ILE A 32 8.45 7.81 -7.31
N PHE A 33 9.54 8.17 -6.62
CA PHE A 33 9.71 7.95 -5.18
C PHE A 33 8.64 8.62 -4.33
N SER A 34 8.22 9.83 -4.72
CA SER A 34 7.17 10.57 -4.01
C SER A 34 5.78 9.93 -4.13
N PHE A 35 5.54 9.11 -5.16
CA PHE A 35 4.22 8.56 -5.43
C PHE A 35 4.08 7.08 -5.06
N HIS A 36 5.04 6.23 -5.45
CA HIS A 36 4.83 4.78 -5.35
C HIS A 36 4.69 4.30 -3.90
N MET A 37 5.51 4.81 -2.97
CA MET A 37 5.43 4.40 -1.56
C MET A 37 4.11 4.83 -0.90
N PRO A 38 3.67 6.10 -0.97
CA PRO A 38 2.36 6.50 -0.49
C PRO A 38 1.21 5.71 -1.14
N PHE A 39 1.32 5.42 -2.43
CA PHE A 39 0.32 4.65 -3.17
C PHE A 39 0.16 3.21 -2.67
N PHE A 40 1.26 2.52 -2.36
CA PHE A 40 1.17 1.18 -1.77
C PHE A 40 0.53 1.19 -0.37
N PHE A 41 0.86 2.18 0.46
CA PHE A 41 0.19 2.34 1.76
C PHE A 41 -1.31 2.61 1.60
N PHE A 42 -1.68 3.48 0.66
CA PHE A 42 -3.08 3.76 0.33
C PHE A 42 -3.83 2.50 -0.11
N ILE A 43 -3.30 1.71 -1.04
CA ILE A 43 -3.94 0.46 -1.49
C ILE A 43 -4.04 -0.54 -0.33
N SER A 44 -2.99 -0.64 0.49
CA SER A 44 -2.99 -1.57 1.63
C SER A 44 -4.07 -1.19 2.64
N GLY A 45 -4.26 0.10 2.90
CA GLY A 45 -5.35 0.62 3.72
C GLY A 45 -6.73 0.46 3.08
N PHE A 46 -6.84 0.64 1.76
CA PHE A 46 -8.08 0.35 1.03
C PHE A 46 -8.46 -1.13 1.15
N LEU A 47 -7.49 -2.05 1.13
CA LEU A 47 -7.73 -3.49 1.30
C LEU A 47 -7.94 -3.92 2.76
N PHE A 48 -7.71 -3.01 3.71
CA PHE A 48 -7.87 -3.30 5.11
C PHE A 48 -9.34 -3.44 5.46
N ASP A 49 -9.67 -4.51 6.18
CA ASP A 49 -11.03 -4.79 6.64
C ASP A 49 -11.04 -4.79 8.16
N PHE A 50 -11.47 -3.69 8.77
CA PHE A 50 -11.48 -3.57 10.22
C PHE A 50 -12.50 -4.52 10.88
N GLU A 51 -13.65 -4.76 10.25
CA GLU A 51 -14.73 -5.56 10.83
C GLU A 51 -14.31 -7.02 10.99
N LYS A 52 -13.55 -7.55 10.02
CA LYS A 52 -12.93 -8.87 10.12
C LYS A 52 -12.08 -9.06 11.38
N TYR A 53 -11.47 -8.00 11.90
CA TYR A 53 -10.50 -8.05 13.01
C TYR A 53 -10.97 -7.38 14.31
N ALA A 54 -12.23 -6.91 14.35
CA ALA A 54 -12.78 -6.24 15.53
C ALA A 54 -12.83 -7.14 16.77
N GLY A 55 -13.03 -8.45 16.58
CA GLY A 55 -13.19 -9.43 17.67
C GLY A 55 -11.91 -9.94 18.33
N SER A 56 -10.73 -9.82 17.70
CA SER A 56 -9.47 -10.33 18.27
C SER A 56 -8.24 -9.57 17.79
N ALA A 57 -7.71 -8.71 18.66
CA ALA A 57 -6.44 -8.01 18.42
C ALA A 57 -5.26 -8.99 18.29
N ALA A 58 -5.22 -10.05 19.10
CA ALA A 58 -4.16 -11.05 19.03
C ALA A 58 -4.19 -11.83 17.70
N GLY A 59 -5.40 -12.16 17.21
CA GLY A 59 -5.58 -12.80 15.90
C GLY A 59 -5.09 -11.92 14.76
N PHE A 60 -5.41 -10.62 14.83
CA PHE A 60 -4.94 -9.63 13.88
C PHE A 60 -3.40 -9.56 13.82
N VAL A 61 -2.75 -9.34 14.97
CA VAL A 61 -1.27 -9.25 15.04
C VAL A 61 -0.63 -10.53 14.49
N LYS A 62 -1.15 -11.71 14.86
CA LYS A 62 -0.63 -13.00 14.41
C LYS A 62 -0.74 -13.18 12.89
N GLU A 63 -1.86 -12.82 12.29
CA GLU A 63 -2.07 -12.93 10.84
C GLU A 63 -1.13 -11.99 10.07
N ARG A 64 -0.97 -10.74 10.55
CA ARG A 64 -0.07 -9.76 9.92
C ARG A 64 1.39 -10.10 10.12
N PHE A 65 1.76 -10.60 11.29
CA PHE A 65 3.11 -11.11 11.54
C PHE A 65 3.46 -12.24 10.56
N ARG A 66 2.56 -13.22 10.38
CA ARG A 66 2.78 -14.33 9.43
C ARG A 66 2.81 -13.86 7.97
N SER A 67 2.02 -12.85 7.62
CA SER A 67 1.94 -12.38 6.24
C SER A 67 3.05 -11.40 5.84
N LEU A 68 3.67 -10.70 6.80
CA LEU A 68 4.63 -9.63 6.53
C LEU A 68 6.01 -9.92 7.13
N ILE A 69 6.06 -10.22 8.43
CA ILE A 69 7.32 -10.40 9.15
C ILE A 69 7.99 -11.75 8.82
N VAL A 70 7.20 -12.81 8.63
CA VAL A 70 7.77 -14.11 8.20
C VAL A 70 8.42 -14.01 6.81
N PRO A 71 7.76 -13.47 5.76
CA PRO A 71 8.42 -13.23 4.47
C PRO A 71 9.66 -12.33 4.59
N TYR A 72 9.61 -11.28 5.42
CA TYR A 72 10.76 -10.41 5.66
C TYR A 72 11.99 -11.22 6.12
N PHE A 73 11.85 -12.05 7.16
CA PHE A 73 12.96 -12.87 7.64
C PHE A 73 13.42 -13.90 6.61
N ILE A 74 12.50 -14.50 5.85
CA ILE A 74 12.87 -15.45 4.78
C ILE A 74 13.73 -14.75 3.72
N PHE A 75 13.32 -13.58 3.22
CA PHE A 75 14.09 -12.86 2.21
C PHE A 75 15.43 -12.35 2.74
N VAL A 76 15.47 -11.86 3.98
CA VAL A 76 16.72 -11.49 4.65
C VAL A 76 17.69 -12.67 4.71
N LEU A 77 17.21 -13.85 5.12
CA LEU A 77 18.03 -15.06 5.19
C LEU A 77 18.50 -15.51 3.81
N LEU A 78 17.64 -15.43 2.79
CA LEU A 78 18.00 -15.73 1.41
C LEU A 78 19.07 -14.77 0.87
N THR A 79 18.93 -13.47 1.13
CA THR A 79 19.94 -12.47 0.78
C THR A 79 21.26 -12.76 1.50
N CYS A 80 21.22 -13.06 2.80
CA CYS A 80 22.41 -13.42 3.56
C CYS A 80 23.10 -14.67 2.98
N LEU A 81 22.34 -15.72 2.67
CA LEU A 81 22.86 -16.95 2.09
C LEU A 81 23.47 -16.71 0.70
N PHE A 82 22.80 -15.92 -0.14
CA PHE A 82 23.25 -15.60 -1.48
C PHE A 82 24.62 -14.90 -1.46
N TYR A 83 24.77 -13.85 -0.66
CA TYR A 83 26.02 -13.12 -0.56
C TYR A 83 27.12 -13.92 0.15
N PHE A 84 26.77 -14.73 1.16
CA PHE A 84 27.73 -15.65 1.77
C PHE A 84 28.32 -16.63 0.74
N LEU A 85 27.48 -17.19 -0.14
CA LEU A 85 27.93 -18.08 -1.22
C LEU A 85 28.76 -17.36 -2.29
N LEU A 86 28.45 -16.09 -2.59
CA LEU A 86 29.26 -15.27 -3.50
C LEU A 86 30.65 -14.99 -2.94
N ASP A 87 30.72 -14.53 -1.68
CA ASP A 87 31.97 -14.14 -1.01
C ASP A 87 32.89 -15.36 -0.78
N THR A 88 32.32 -16.54 -0.49
CA THR A 88 33.10 -17.76 -0.23
C THR A 88 33.37 -18.59 -1.48
N GLY A 89 32.43 -18.64 -2.42
CA GLY A 89 32.47 -19.56 -3.56
C GLY A 89 32.93 -18.96 -4.88
N PHE A 90 32.63 -17.69 -5.15
CA PHE A 90 32.86 -17.06 -6.47
C PHE A 90 33.94 -15.98 -6.43
N GLN A 91 34.01 -15.18 -5.36
CA GLN A 91 34.96 -14.08 -5.21
C GLN A 91 35.69 -14.15 -3.85
N PRO A 92 36.46 -15.22 -3.59
CA PRO A 92 37.16 -15.37 -2.32
C PRO A 92 38.09 -14.18 -2.07
N GLY A 93 37.83 -13.43 -0.99
CA GLY A 93 38.59 -12.26 -0.57
C GLY A 93 37.98 -10.90 -0.91
N VAL A 94 36.83 -10.85 -1.59
CA VAL A 94 36.03 -9.63 -1.77
C VAL A 94 34.77 -9.75 -0.92
N THR A 95 34.62 -8.89 0.08
CA THR A 95 33.44 -8.88 0.95
C THR A 95 32.37 -8.00 0.33
N ASN A 96 31.33 -8.61 -0.27
CA ASN A 96 30.27 -7.86 -0.94
C ASN A 96 29.25 -7.28 0.05
N ILE A 97 29.15 -7.83 1.26
CA ILE A 97 28.42 -7.23 2.37
C ILE A 97 29.33 -7.17 3.60
N GLU A 98 29.52 -5.98 4.16
CA GLU A 98 30.21 -5.73 5.44
C GLU A 98 29.51 -6.36 6.68
N PHE A 99 28.68 -7.38 6.48
CA PHE A 99 27.94 -8.10 7.52
C PHE A 99 28.88 -8.80 8.51
N PHE A 100 30.00 -9.32 8.01
CA PHE A 100 31.01 -10.01 8.82
C PHE A 100 32.20 -9.14 9.21
N GLU A 101 32.38 -7.97 8.58
CA GLU A 101 33.53 -7.09 8.83
C GLU A 101 33.40 -6.35 10.17
N ASN A 102 32.22 -5.83 10.50
CA ASN A 102 32.00 -4.98 11.67
C ASN A 102 31.56 -5.74 12.94
N SER A 103 31.52 -7.08 12.91
CA SER A 103 31.03 -8.08 13.90
C SER A 103 29.62 -8.64 13.64
N ALA A 104 29.45 -9.94 13.86
CA ALA A 104 28.18 -10.66 13.68
C ALA A 104 27.02 -10.06 14.50
N LEU A 105 27.32 -9.39 15.62
CA LEU A 105 26.34 -8.69 16.45
C LEU A 105 25.72 -7.49 15.70
N TYR A 106 26.51 -6.74 14.93
CA TYR A 106 26.01 -5.64 14.11
C TYR A 106 25.11 -6.13 12.97
N GLY A 107 25.46 -7.27 12.37
CA GLY A 107 24.62 -7.96 11.39
C GLY A 107 23.27 -8.39 11.97
N ILE A 108 23.28 -9.02 13.14
CA ILE A 108 22.05 -9.43 13.86
C ILE A 108 21.22 -8.21 14.24
N TYR A 109 21.85 -7.14 14.76
CA TYR A 109 21.18 -5.88 15.07
C TYR A 109 20.50 -5.29 13.81
N SER A 110 21.20 -5.25 12.69
CA SER A 110 20.68 -4.72 11.42
C SER A 110 19.42 -5.48 10.95
N ILE A 111 19.43 -6.81 11.08
CA ILE A 111 18.28 -7.66 10.75
C ILE A 111 17.11 -7.44 11.71
N LEU A 112 17.37 -7.47 13.02
CA LEU A 112 16.31 -7.36 14.02
C LEU A 112 15.63 -6.01 14.01
N TYR A 113 16.39 -4.94 13.78
CA TYR A 113 15.89 -3.58 13.74
C TYR A 113 15.41 -3.15 12.35
N ALA A 114 15.62 -3.97 11.32
CA ALA A 114 15.37 -3.64 9.91
C ALA A 114 16.04 -2.33 9.47
N LEU A 115 17.28 -2.14 9.92
CA LEU A 115 18.12 -0.97 9.66
C LEU A 115 19.49 -1.44 9.15
N GLY A 116 20.20 -0.59 8.42
CA GLY A 116 21.60 -0.86 8.05
C GLY A 116 21.78 -1.57 6.70
N PRO A 117 23.03 -1.98 6.39
CA PRO A 117 23.47 -2.28 5.03
C PRO A 117 22.66 -3.40 4.35
N LEU A 118 22.24 -4.42 5.10
CA LEU A 118 21.52 -5.56 4.53
C LEU A 118 20.15 -5.15 3.95
N VAL A 119 19.46 -4.21 4.61
CA VAL A 119 18.20 -3.64 4.12
C VAL A 119 18.46 -2.70 2.94
N SER A 120 19.61 -2.01 2.91
CA SER A 120 20.02 -1.20 1.76
C SER A 120 20.32 -2.03 0.51
N HIS A 121 20.81 -3.27 0.65
CA HIS A 121 21.06 -4.18 -0.47
C HIS A 121 19.79 -4.85 -1.01
N ASN A 122 18.73 -4.92 -0.20
CA ASN A 122 17.41 -5.37 -0.64
C ASN A 122 16.35 -4.31 -0.28
N PRO A 123 16.36 -3.16 -0.99
CA PRO A 123 15.55 -2.00 -0.64
C PRO A 123 14.06 -2.32 -0.41
N PRO A 124 13.38 -3.17 -1.20
CA PRO A 124 11.96 -3.43 -0.97
C PRO A 124 11.60 -4.00 0.41
N LEU A 125 12.55 -4.60 1.14
CA LEU A 125 12.28 -5.23 2.45
C LEU A 125 11.89 -4.24 3.55
N TRP A 126 12.34 -2.98 3.48
CA TRP A 126 11.97 -1.99 4.48
C TRP A 126 10.46 -1.75 4.51
N PHE A 127 9.80 -1.86 3.34
CA PHE A 127 8.36 -1.65 3.23
C PHE A 127 7.56 -2.68 4.03
N LEU A 128 7.99 -3.95 4.09
CA LEU A 128 7.23 -4.99 4.79
C LEU A 128 7.17 -4.74 6.31
N SER A 129 8.30 -4.38 6.91
CA SER A 129 8.38 -4.06 8.34
C SER A 129 7.64 -2.75 8.65
N CYS A 130 7.82 -1.72 7.81
CA CYS A 130 7.11 -0.45 7.93
C CYS A 130 5.58 -0.62 7.81
N LEU A 131 5.13 -1.44 6.85
CA LEU A 131 3.72 -1.73 6.66
C LEU A 131 3.15 -2.44 7.87
N PHE A 132 3.84 -3.43 8.43
CA PHE A 132 3.41 -4.10 9.65
C PHE A 132 3.16 -3.10 10.80
N VAL A 133 4.13 -2.20 11.07
CA VAL A 133 3.97 -1.16 12.10
C VAL A 133 2.81 -0.22 11.77
N THR A 134 2.67 0.18 10.50
CA THR A 134 1.58 1.05 10.03
C THR A 134 0.21 0.42 10.25
N GLU A 135 0.05 -0.88 9.96
CA GLU A 135 -1.21 -1.60 10.18
C GLU A 135 -1.55 -1.71 11.66
N LEU A 136 -0.55 -1.92 12.53
CA LEU A 136 -0.75 -1.93 13.98
C LEU A 136 -1.20 -0.57 14.53
N LEU A 137 -0.53 0.51 14.09
CA LEU A 137 -0.88 1.88 14.46
C LEU A 137 -2.30 2.22 14.00
N PHE A 138 -2.62 1.94 12.74
CA PHE A 138 -3.94 2.17 12.19
C PHE A 138 -5.00 1.36 12.93
N TYR A 139 -4.77 0.07 13.20
CA TYR A 139 -5.69 -0.76 13.97
C TYR A 139 -5.93 -0.20 15.39
N GLY A 140 -4.89 0.30 16.06
CA GLY A 140 -5.01 0.95 17.36
C GLY A 140 -5.93 2.17 17.34
N PHE A 141 -5.75 3.06 16.36
CA PHE A 141 -6.62 4.24 16.18
C PHE A 141 -8.03 3.87 15.74
N ALA A 142 -8.16 2.95 14.78
CA ALA A 142 -9.43 2.45 14.30
C ALA A 142 -10.22 1.81 15.44
N LYS A 143 -9.61 0.94 16.25
CA LYS A 143 -10.29 0.28 17.37
C LYS A 143 -10.98 1.26 18.33
N LYS A 144 -10.40 2.44 18.52
CA LYS A 144 -10.97 3.47 19.40
C LYS A 144 -11.92 4.44 18.68
N TYR A 145 -11.67 4.75 17.41
CA TYR A 145 -12.34 5.84 16.70
C TYR A 145 -13.01 5.43 15.38
N TYR A 146 -13.21 4.13 15.11
CA TYR A 146 -13.75 3.65 13.82
C TYR A 146 -15.14 4.22 13.49
N GLY A 147 -15.97 4.44 14.52
CA GLY A 147 -17.30 5.03 14.41
C GLY A 147 -17.31 6.56 14.35
N GLU A 148 -16.17 7.21 14.56
CA GLU A 148 -16.03 8.67 14.60
C GLU A 148 -14.98 9.14 13.58
N PRO A 149 -15.32 9.21 12.28
CA PRO A 149 -14.35 9.44 11.21
C PRO A 149 -13.55 10.73 11.39
N GLY A 150 -14.15 11.78 11.94
CA GLY A 150 -13.46 13.05 12.24
C GLY A 150 -12.33 12.89 13.28
N LYS A 151 -12.57 12.15 14.37
CA LYS A 151 -11.54 11.86 15.37
C LYS A 151 -10.46 10.95 14.81
N LEU A 152 -10.84 9.96 14.00
CA LEU A 152 -9.88 9.09 13.32
C LEU A 152 -8.95 9.90 12.42
N VAL A 153 -9.49 10.77 11.56
CA VAL A 153 -8.70 11.67 10.70
C VAL A 153 -7.78 12.55 11.53
N LEU A 154 -8.27 13.16 12.62
CA LEU A 154 -7.46 14.00 13.50
C LEU A 154 -6.26 13.26 14.11
N TRP A 155 -6.45 12.03 14.59
CA TRP A 155 -5.35 11.26 15.17
C TRP A 155 -4.36 10.76 14.12
N LEU A 156 -4.84 10.41 12.92
CA LEU A 156 -3.98 10.04 11.80
C LEU A 156 -3.13 11.23 11.35
N THR A 157 -3.73 12.42 11.20
CA THR A 157 -2.98 13.62 10.82
C THR A 157 -2.00 14.04 11.91
N ALA A 158 -2.38 13.95 13.18
CA ALA A 158 -1.46 14.20 14.31
C ALA A 158 -0.25 13.24 14.29
N ALA A 159 -0.48 11.95 14.04
CA ALA A 159 0.60 10.97 13.88
C ALA A 159 1.49 11.30 12.67
N GLY A 160 0.90 11.72 11.55
CA GLY A 160 1.64 12.12 10.36
C GLY A 160 2.52 13.34 10.58
N VAL A 161 1.99 14.38 11.26
CA VAL A 161 2.76 15.56 11.65
C VAL A 161 3.88 15.17 12.60
N ALA A 162 3.62 14.32 13.59
CA ALA A 162 4.66 13.84 14.50
C ALA A 162 5.77 13.06 13.76
N GLY A 163 5.41 12.21 12.79
CA GLY A 163 6.37 11.51 11.94
C GLY A 163 7.22 12.45 11.09
N TYR A 164 6.61 13.49 10.49
CA TYR A 164 7.32 14.51 9.73
C TYR A 164 8.26 15.34 10.62
N LEU A 165 7.80 15.78 11.79
CA LEU A 165 8.66 16.51 12.73
C LEU A 165 9.82 15.62 13.20
N TYR A 166 9.54 14.34 13.48
CA TYR A 166 10.58 13.39 13.85
C TYR A 166 11.65 13.27 12.76
N SER A 167 11.26 13.15 11.48
CA SER A 167 12.24 13.04 10.39
C SER A 167 13.08 14.31 10.18
N VAL A 168 12.55 15.48 10.55
CA VAL A 168 13.27 16.77 10.44
C VAL A 168 14.24 16.98 11.61
N TYR A 169 13.83 16.62 12.84
CA TYR A 169 14.61 16.93 14.05
C TYR A 169 15.45 15.77 14.58
N VAL A 170 15.11 14.53 14.25
CA VAL A 170 15.76 13.33 14.77
C VAL A 170 16.44 12.58 13.64
N LEU A 171 17.78 12.53 13.71
CA LEU A 171 18.62 11.82 12.75
C LEU A 171 18.63 10.29 12.96
N PHE A 172 18.05 9.81 14.05
CA PHE A 172 18.00 8.39 14.39
C PHE A 172 16.76 7.73 13.77
N ARG A 173 16.96 6.60 13.08
CA ARG A 173 15.86 5.81 12.51
C ARG A 173 15.33 4.84 13.54
N LEU A 174 14.01 4.76 13.66
CA LEU A 174 13.39 3.85 14.62
C LEU A 174 13.42 2.40 14.10
N PRO A 175 13.39 1.41 15.00
CA PRO A 175 13.24 0.02 14.62
C PRO A 175 12.04 -0.15 13.68
N TRP A 176 12.20 -0.99 12.65
CA TRP A 176 11.14 -1.33 11.67
C TRP A 176 10.58 -0.12 10.93
N ASN A 177 11.38 0.95 10.80
CA ASN A 177 10.99 2.20 10.17
C ASN A 177 9.71 2.80 10.80
N ALA A 178 9.56 2.66 12.12
CA ALA A 178 8.39 3.18 12.83
C ALA A 178 8.23 4.70 12.69
N ASP A 179 9.33 5.43 12.51
CA ASP A 179 9.36 6.86 12.17
C ASP A 179 8.64 7.13 10.85
N VAL A 180 8.90 6.31 9.83
CA VAL A 180 8.21 6.40 8.52
C VAL A 180 6.75 5.93 8.65
N ALA A 181 6.49 4.91 9.46
CA ALA A 181 5.14 4.39 9.69
C ALA A 181 4.18 5.45 10.25
N LEU A 182 4.67 6.38 11.07
CA LEU A 182 3.89 7.51 11.58
C LEU A 182 3.38 8.43 10.46
N ALA A 183 4.21 8.68 9.43
CA ALA A 183 3.78 9.41 8.24
C ALA A 183 2.88 8.56 7.33
N ALA A 184 3.24 7.27 7.14
CA ALA A 184 2.55 6.34 6.26
C ALA A 184 1.10 6.05 6.69
N VAL A 185 0.82 6.11 8.00
CA VAL A 185 -0.53 5.86 8.55
C VAL A 185 -1.58 6.83 7.99
N VAL A 186 -1.19 8.03 7.58
CA VAL A 186 -2.10 9.01 6.94
C VAL A 186 -2.60 8.47 5.60
N PHE A 187 -1.69 7.99 4.75
CA PHE A 187 -2.04 7.42 3.45
C PHE A 187 -2.81 6.12 3.58
N TYR A 188 -2.40 5.27 4.52
CA TYR A 188 -3.12 4.04 4.85
C TYR A 188 -4.56 4.34 5.30
N GLY A 189 -4.73 5.27 6.24
CA GLY A 189 -6.04 5.66 6.73
C GLY A 189 -6.91 6.32 5.66
N ALA A 190 -6.32 7.14 4.78
CA ALA A 190 -7.02 7.70 3.62
C ALA A 190 -7.57 6.60 2.70
N GLY A 191 -6.80 5.55 2.44
CA GLY A 191 -7.26 4.39 1.67
C GLY A 191 -8.45 3.68 2.32
N ASN A 192 -8.38 3.45 3.63
CA ASN A 192 -9.46 2.81 4.38
C ASN A 192 -10.73 3.68 4.42
N LEU A 193 -10.60 4.99 4.58
CA LEU A 193 -11.72 5.94 4.54
C LEU A 193 -12.35 5.97 3.15
N PHE A 194 -11.54 5.98 2.09
CA PHE A 194 -12.01 5.95 0.71
C PHE A 194 -12.83 4.70 0.38
N ARG A 195 -12.42 3.54 0.91
CA ARG A 195 -13.21 2.30 0.83
C ARG A 195 -14.61 2.48 1.44
N LYS A 196 -14.71 3.03 2.65
CA LYS A 196 -16.01 3.26 3.31
C LYS A 196 -16.95 4.10 2.45
N PHE A 197 -16.48 5.17 1.83
CA PHE A 197 -17.31 6.00 0.95
C PHE A 197 -17.78 5.24 -0.29
N THR A 198 -16.92 4.39 -0.86
CA THR A 198 -17.25 3.61 -2.06
C THR A 198 -18.26 2.50 -1.74
N GLU A 199 -18.13 1.82 -0.60
CA GLU A 199 -19.04 0.77 -0.16
C GLU A 199 -20.39 1.34 0.33
N GLN A 200 -20.39 2.50 1.00
CA GLN A 200 -21.63 3.19 1.41
C GLN A 200 -22.41 3.76 0.21
N GLY A 201 -21.73 4.17 -0.86
CA GLY A 201 -22.37 4.60 -2.10
C GLY A 201 -22.92 3.47 -2.97
N ALA A 202 -22.59 2.21 -2.67
CA ALA A 202 -23.01 1.03 -3.43
C ALA A 202 -24.29 0.35 -2.90
N GLU A 203 -24.79 0.75 -1.73
CA GLU A 203 -26.13 0.37 -1.25
C GLU A 203 -27.20 1.28 -1.88
N PRO A 204 -28.37 0.76 -2.28
CA PRO A 204 -29.04 1.17 -3.52
C PRO A 204 -29.89 2.44 -3.34
N GLY A 205 -29.47 3.55 -3.95
CA GLY A 205 -30.26 4.77 -3.87
C GLY A 205 -29.74 6.02 -4.59
N SER A 206 -28.97 5.94 -5.67
CA SER A 206 -28.98 7.00 -6.70
C SER A 206 -28.30 6.51 -7.98
N GLY A 207 -29.08 6.40 -9.05
CA GLY A 207 -28.58 6.03 -10.36
C GLY A 207 -27.68 7.13 -10.92
N LEU A 208 -26.43 6.80 -11.17
CA LEU A 208 -25.61 7.43 -12.20
C LEU A 208 -25.35 6.37 -13.26
N SER A 209 -26.36 6.18 -14.12
CA SER A 209 -26.18 5.47 -15.39
C SER A 209 -25.24 6.30 -16.26
N PHE A 210 -23.99 5.87 -16.38
CA PHE A 210 -23.08 6.40 -17.38
C PHE A 210 -23.52 5.83 -18.74
N ASN A 211 -24.43 6.53 -19.41
CA ASN A 211 -24.79 6.24 -20.80
C ASN A 211 -23.59 6.60 -21.67
N SER A 212 -22.76 5.62 -22.01
CA SER A 212 -21.77 5.75 -23.08
C SER A 212 -22.45 5.43 -24.42
N ASP A 213 -23.37 6.29 -24.85
CA ASP A 213 -23.85 6.27 -26.23
C ASP A 213 -24.07 7.71 -26.69
N SER A 214 -22.99 8.32 -27.17
CA SER A 214 -23.08 9.52 -27.99
C SER A 214 -22.02 9.50 -29.09
N GLY A 215 -22.40 8.94 -30.24
CA GLY A 215 -22.10 9.51 -31.54
C GLY A 215 -20.97 8.86 -32.33
N LEU A 216 -21.32 8.01 -33.31
CA LEU A 216 -21.12 8.33 -34.73
C LEU A 216 -21.71 7.22 -35.64
N SER A 217 -22.85 7.49 -36.29
CA SER A 217 -23.08 7.15 -37.70
C SER A 217 -24.44 7.68 -38.16
N THR A 218 -24.38 8.85 -38.80
CA THR A 218 -25.04 9.21 -40.06
C THR A 218 -26.41 8.59 -40.37
N GLY A 219 -27.41 9.47 -40.38
CA GLY A 219 -28.73 9.18 -40.90
C GLY A 219 -28.77 8.95 -42.41
N LEU A 220 -29.69 8.09 -42.82
CA LEU A 220 -30.34 8.17 -44.12
C LEU A 220 -31.83 7.92 -43.92
N SER A 221 -32.61 8.88 -44.41
CA SER A 221 -34.06 8.91 -44.42
C SER A 221 -34.64 7.78 -45.27
N THR A 222 -35.76 7.21 -44.85
CA THR A 222 -36.93 7.04 -45.74
C THR A 222 -38.22 7.00 -44.94
N ASN A 223 -39.06 7.97 -45.27
CA ASN A 223 -40.45 8.17 -44.89
C ASN A 223 -41.37 7.16 -45.62
N SER A 224 -42.39 6.61 -44.95
CA SER A 224 -43.68 6.22 -45.54
C SER A 224 -44.49 5.34 -44.57
N GLY A 225 -45.74 5.71 -44.30
CA GLY A 225 -46.75 4.73 -43.85
C GLY A 225 -47.73 5.18 -42.76
N SER A 226 -48.52 6.21 -43.03
CA SER A 226 -49.73 6.56 -42.28
C SER A 226 -50.76 5.41 -42.17
N ARG A 227 -51.36 5.19 -40.99
CA ARG A 227 -52.84 5.04 -40.86
C ARG A 227 -53.35 4.98 -39.42
N PHE A 228 -54.09 6.04 -39.09
CA PHE A 228 -55.40 6.10 -38.42
C PHE A 228 -55.64 5.56 -36.99
N ARG A 229 -56.04 6.54 -36.16
CA ARG A 229 -56.86 6.47 -34.93
C ARG A 229 -58.23 5.84 -35.16
N GLU A 230 -58.72 5.11 -34.14
CA GLU A 230 -60.07 5.19 -33.52
C GLU A 230 -60.08 4.21 -32.32
N LYS A 231 -60.07 4.65 -31.05
CA LYS A 231 -61.20 5.03 -30.16
C LYS A 231 -62.41 4.07 -30.14
N GLY A 232 -62.59 3.33 -29.03
CA GLY A 232 -63.92 2.93 -28.54
C GLY A 232 -63.96 1.61 -27.72
N PRO A 233 -64.69 1.51 -26.58
CA PRO A 233 -64.46 0.51 -25.51
C PRO A 233 -65.68 -0.45 -25.32
N PRO A 234 -65.94 -1.00 -24.11
CA PRO A 234 -65.49 -2.28 -23.56
C PRO A 234 -66.60 -3.35 -23.53
N GLY A 235 -66.22 -4.62 -23.34
CA GLY A 235 -67.13 -5.73 -23.04
C GLY A 235 -66.36 -6.89 -22.43
#